data_AF-A5UUT2-F1
#
_entry.id   AF-A5UUT2-F1
#
_cell.length_a   1.000
_cell.length_b   1.000
_cell.length_c   1.000
_cell.angle_alpha   90.00
_cell.angle_beta   90.00
_cell.angle_gamma   90.00
#
_symmetry.space_group_name_H-M   'P 1'
#
loop_
_entity.id
_entity.type
_entity.pdbx_description
1 polymer ?
#
loop_
_entity_poly.entity_id
_entity_poly.type
_entity_poly.pdbx_seq_one_letter_code
_entity_poly.pdbx_strand_id
1 'polypeptide(L)'
;MLSEPQHDEAIVHFQRGLVLEQANRVEEAVEEYRRALEHNPHLAEAHDALGNYYHRHGLLAKAAEEFRIVANLEGGFLAHFNIGCVLIELGRYDEAIDALLQCLTLDADDPAVHYQLGLAHFLKGDDYAALYHLQITRQRYPNDSSIHTLIGRCHLRLGAYDDAEMALHTALRYALRDIDRLRIMMYVQAVARYREIGVVHSIRERFYADHGAAYLGSTHDDGRSSHEFADFHFTYPDIAVTLYRLTRLARWQHWRLSCVVPLDRLTEPLARALAMLLEIPVRRPEDLRADDVALLVLAVGHQAELLKLALERAPCPAVTFCLGLNWLRHSAVVPDLIGVAARDTCSIPWEPEFRRLRAHGAPADQLDHCLNQAFHHLVAVMQTLSPEAINVQNLTFFQTFRHLRFLERASGASAVP
;
A
#
# COMPACT_ATOMS: atom_id res chain seq x y z
N MET A 1 22.19 -1.90 -46.11
CA MET A 1 23.41 -1.12 -45.85
C MET A 1 22.99 0.34 -45.87
N LEU A 2 22.99 1.00 -44.71
CA LEU A 2 22.80 2.45 -44.64
C LEU A 2 23.92 3.13 -45.41
N SER A 3 23.64 4.30 -45.99
CA SER A 3 24.71 5.09 -46.59
C SER A 3 25.60 5.66 -45.47
N GLU A 4 26.91 5.72 -45.70
CA GLU A 4 27.91 6.29 -44.75
C GLU A 4 27.46 7.64 -44.15
N PRO A 5 26.85 8.58 -44.92
CA PRO A 5 26.33 9.84 -44.37
C PRO A 5 25.17 9.70 -43.38
N GLN A 6 24.27 8.72 -43.59
CA GLN A 6 23.14 8.50 -42.68
C GLN A 6 23.61 7.92 -41.33
N HIS A 7 24.66 7.11 -41.35
CA HIS A 7 25.26 6.59 -40.12
C HIS A 7 25.93 7.71 -39.31
N ASP A 8 26.67 8.60 -39.98
CA ASP A 8 27.32 9.75 -39.34
C ASP A 8 26.30 10.75 -38.76
N GLU A 9 25.23 11.05 -39.51
CA GLU A 9 24.13 11.91 -39.02
C GLU A 9 23.47 11.34 -37.76
N ALA A 10 23.23 10.02 -37.73
CA ALA A 10 22.69 9.35 -36.56
C ALA A 10 23.59 9.50 -35.32
N ILE A 11 24.89 9.31 -35.48
CA ILE A 11 25.87 9.46 -34.39
C ILE A 11 25.90 10.91 -33.88
N VAL A 12 25.85 11.90 -34.78
CA VAL A 12 25.84 13.33 -34.41
C VAL A 12 24.60 13.66 -33.57
N HIS A 13 23.43 13.22 -34.01
CA HIS A 13 22.19 13.40 -33.26
C HIS A 13 22.25 12.70 -31.88
N PHE A 14 22.76 11.47 -31.83
CA PHE A 14 22.95 10.75 -30.56
C PHE A 14 23.89 11.49 -29.58
N GLN A 15 25.06 11.92 -30.04
CA GLN A 15 26.02 12.66 -29.23
C GLN A 15 25.45 13.98 -28.72
N ARG A 16 24.66 14.68 -29.55
CA ARG A 16 23.96 15.90 -29.12
C ARG A 16 22.92 15.61 -28.06
N GLY A 17 22.20 14.49 -28.17
CA GLY A 17 21.29 14.02 -27.13
C GLY A 17 22.01 13.82 -25.78
N LEU A 18 23.16 13.14 -25.77
CA LEU A 18 23.96 12.93 -24.55
C LEU A 18 24.39 14.27 -23.91
N VAL A 19 24.82 15.25 -24.71
CA VAL A 19 25.21 16.58 -24.20
C VAL A 19 24.02 17.32 -23.61
N LEU A 20 22.83 17.22 -24.22
CA LEU A 20 21.61 17.84 -23.71
C LEU A 20 21.15 17.19 -22.39
N GLU A 21 21.28 15.87 -22.26
CA GLU A 21 20.98 15.16 -21.03
C GLU A 21 21.91 15.59 -19.88
N GLN A 22 23.21 15.73 -20.15
CA GLN A 22 24.17 16.28 -19.17
C GLN A 22 23.83 17.73 -18.76
N ALA A 23 23.22 18.50 -19.66
CA ALA A 23 22.72 19.84 -19.39
C ALA A 23 21.32 19.86 -18.72
N ASN A 24 20.79 18.70 -18.33
CA ASN A 24 19.45 18.53 -17.75
C ASN A 24 18.30 19.03 -18.66
N ARG A 25 18.50 19.00 -19.99
CA ARG A 25 17.52 19.34 -21.03
C ARG A 25 16.95 18.05 -21.64
N VAL A 26 16.28 17.28 -20.81
CA VAL A 26 15.94 15.87 -21.08
C VAL A 26 14.99 15.71 -22.27
N GLU A 27 13.99 16.57 -22.40
CA GLU A 27 13.01 16.50 -23.48
C GLU A 27 13.64 16.76 -24.85
N GLU A 28 14.62 17.67 -24.90
CA GLU A 28 15.37 17.95 -26.12
C GLU A 28 16.35 16.82 -26.45
N ALA A 29 16.94 16.18 -25.44
CA ALA A 29 17.79 15.00 -25.63
C ALA A 29 17.00 13.85 -26.29
N VAL A 30 15.79 13.59 -25.82
CA VAL A 30 14.88 12.58 -26.39
C VAL A 30 14.55 12.85 -27.84
N GLU A 31 14.34 14.11 -28.21
CA GLU A 31 14.10 14.49 -29.60
C GLU A 31 15.32 14.22 -30.47
N GLU A 32 16.52 14.52 -29.99
CA GLU A 32 17.76 14.21 -30.70
C GLU A 32 18.01 12.69 -30.79
N TYR A 33 17.67 11.89 -29.77
CA TYR A 33 17.71 10.42 -29.86
C TYR A 33 16.73 9.88 -30.90
N ARG A 34 15.52 10.44 -31.01
CA ARG A 34 14.56 10.04 -32.06
C ARG A 34 15.08 10.39 -33.45
N ARG A 35 15.66 11.58 -33.64
CA ARG A 35 16.31 11.97 -34.89
C ARG A 35 17.44 11.00 -35.24
N ALA A 36 18.25 10.60 -34.26
CA ALA A 36 19.27 9.59 -34.48
C ALA A 36 18.68 8.29 -35.06
N LEU A 37 17.52 7.86 -34.56
CA LEU A 37 16.80 6.68 -35.07
C LEU A 37 16.10 6.90 -36.42
N GLU A 38 15.73 8.14 -36.78
CA GLU A 38 15.25 8.47 -38.12
C GLU A 38 16.35 8.25 -39.18
N HIS A 39 17.61 8.55 -38.83
CA HIS A 39 18.77 8.33 -39.70
C HIS A 39 19.28 6.88 -39.65
N ASN A 40 19.29 6.26 -38.46
CA ASN A 40 19.68 4.86 -38.26
C ASN A 40 18.73 4.15 -37.26
N PRO A 41 17.71 3.43 -37.75
CA PRO A 41 16.78 2.66 -36.91
C PRO A 41 17.40 1.45 -36.18
N HIS A 42 18.70 1.19 -36.36
CA HIS A 42 19.44 0.10 -35.74
C HIS A 42 20.55 0.61 -34.82
N LEU A 43 20.51 1.89 -34.44
CA LEU A 43 21.45 2.45 -33.46
C LEU A 43 21.02 2.05 -32.06
N ALA A 44 21.62 0.99 -31.53
CA ALA A 44 21.24 0.39 -30.25
C ALA A 44 21.41 1.37 -29.08
N GLU A 45 22.42 2.24 -29.10
CA GLU A 45 22.65 3.21 -28.03
C GLU A 45 21.54 4.26 -27.94
N ALA A 46 20.93 4.64 -29.06
CA ALA A 46 19.78 5.55 -29.08
C ALA A 46 18.51 4.86 -28.57
N HIS A 47 18.31 3.57 -28.91
CA HIS A 47 17.23 2.76 -28.33
C HIS A 47 17.42 2.60 -26.81
N ASP A 48 18.64 2.30 -26.33
CA ASP A 48 18.93 2.16 -24.89
C ASP A 48 18.67 3.49 -24.15
N ALA A 49 19.12 4.62 -24.70
CA ALA A 49 18.87 5.94 -24.13
C ALA A 49 17.35 6.26 -24.03
N LEU A 50 16.58 5.93 -25.07
CA LEU A 50 15.12 6.08 -25.04
C LEU A 50 14.46 5.11 -24.05
N GLY A 51 14.92 3.87 -23.96
CA GLY A 51 14.46 2.88 -22.98
C GLY A 51 14.64 3.38 -21.55
N ASN A 52 15.84 3.87 -21.23
CA ASN A 52 16.16 4.47 -19.93
C ASN A 52 15.34 5.73 -19.65
N TYR A 53 15.09 6.56 -20.65
CA TYR A 53 14.18 7.70 -20.52
C TYR A 53 12.75 7.25 -20.18
N TYR A 54 12.19 6.31 -20.94
CA TYR A 54 10.84 5.82 -20.72
C TYR A 54 10.68 5.14 -19.37
N HIS A 55 11.67 4.38 -18.92
CA HIS A 55 11.67 3.74 -17.61
C HIS A 55 11.60 4.78 -16.48
N ARG A 56 12.47 5.80 -16.50
CA ARG A 56 12.48 6.89 -15.51
C ARG A 56 11.16 7.69 -15.46
N HIS A 57 10.41 7.72 -16.56
CA HIS A 57 9.13 8.43 -16.66
C HIS A 57 7.90 7.52 -16.48
N GLY A 58 8.09 6.27 -16.03
CA GLY A 58 7.02 5.31 -15.79
C GLY A 58 6.32 4.80 -17.05
N LEU A 59 6.86 5.08 -18.23
CA LEU A 59 6.38 4.57 -19.52
C LEU A 59 6.91 3.16 -19.76
N LEU A 60 6.68 2.26 -18.81
CA LEU A 60 7.34 0.96 -18.69
C LEU A 60 7.14 0.07 -19.93
N ALA A 61 5.96 0.08 -20.55
CA ALA A 61 5.70 -0.70 -21.76
C ALA A 61 6.56 -0.24 -22.95
N LYS A 62 6.81 1.07 -23.08
CA LYS A 62 7.71 1.62 -24.11
C LYS A 62 9.15 1.28 -23.79
N ALA A 63 9.56 1.40 -22.52
CA ALA A 63 10.90 1.03 -22.08
C ALA A 63 11.24 -0.42 -22.42
N ALA A 64 10.32 -1.35 -22.11
CA ALA A 64 10.50 -2.77 -22.43
C ALA A 64 10.65 -3.02 -23.94
N GLU A 65 9.96 -2.25 -24.78
CA GLU A 65 10.08 -2.39 -26.24
C GLU A 65 11.43 -1.90 -26.76
N GLU A 66 11.88 -0.72 -26.32
CA GLU A 66 13.20 -0.20 -26.70
C GLU A 66 14.32 -1.17 -26.29
N PHE A 67 14.29 -1.69 -25.05
CA PHE A 67 15.29 -2.65 -24.60
C PHE A 67 15.23 -3.99 -25.35
N ARG A 68 14.05 -4.45 -25.80
CA ARG A 68 13.95 -5.62 -26.68
C ARG A 68 14.61 -5.38 -28.03
N ILE A 69 14.50 -4.17 -28.58
CA ILE A 69 15.21 -3.81 -29.81
C ILE A 69 16.72 -3.87 -29.57
N VAL A 70 17.22 -3.29 -28.48
CA VAL A 70 18.65 -3.38 -28.10
C VAL A 70 19.09 -4.84 -27.98
N ALA A 71 18.32 -5.68 -27.29
CA ALA A 71 18.63 -7.10 -27.14
C ALA A 71 18.68 -7.84 -28.50
N ASN A 72 17.81 -7.49 -29.45
CA ASN A 72 17.80 -8.08 -30.79
C ASN A 72 18.95 -7.60 -31.68
N LEU A 73 19.47 -6.38 -31.46
CA LEU A 73 20.55 -5.78 -32.24
C LEU A 73 21.92 -6.24 -31.75
N GLU A 74 22.15 -6.18 -30.44
CA GLU A 74 23.48 -6.36 -29.84
C GLU A 74 23.58 -7.57 -28.91
N GLY A 75 22.47 -8.22 -28.54
CA GLY A 75 22.48 -9.46 -27.77
C GLY A 75 23.26 -9.37 -26.45
N GLY A 76 23.02 -8.31 -25.67
CA GLY A 76 23.83 -7.96 -24.51
C GLY A 76 23.20 -8.25 -23.15
N PHE A 77 24.06 -8.54 -22.16
CA PHE A 77 23.68 -8.73 -20.75
C PHE A 77 22.83 -7.56 -20.23
N LEU A 78 23.25 -6.33 -20.49
CA LEU A 78 22.58 -5.13 -19.98
C LEU A 78 21.16 -4.98 -20.53
N ALA A 79 20.94 -5.30 -21.81
CA ALA A 79 19.62 -5.22 -22.43
C ALA A 79 18.65 -6.22 -21.78
N HIS A 80 19.07 -7.47 -21.61
CA HIS A 80 18.28 -8.49 -20.93
C HIS A 80 18.02 -8.15 -19.45
N PHE A 81 19.01 -7.58 -18.75
CA PHE A 81 18.87 -7.14 -17.37
C PHE A 81 17.81 -6.02 -17.25
N ASN A 82 17.90 -5.02 -18.12
CA ASN A 82 16.96 -3.89 -18.17
C ASN A 82 15.53 -4.35 -18.52
N ILE A 83 15.38 -5.28 -19.49
CA ILE A 83 14.09 -5.92 -19.79
C ILE A 83 13.52 -6.59 -18.53
N GLY A 84 14.34 -7.38 -17.83
CA GLY A 84 13.95 -8.06 -16.59
C GLY A 84 13.44 -7.09 -15.53
N CYS A 85 14.19 -6.03 -15.23
CA CYS A 85 13.79 -5.01 -14.26
C CYS A 85 12.48 -4.31 -14.63
N VAL A 86 12.31 -3.89 -15.89
CA VAL A 86 11.08 -3.22 -16.33
C VAL A 86 9.88 -4.17 -16.30
N LEU A 87 10.07 -5.44 -16.64
CA LEU A 87 9.00 -6.45 -16.59
C LEU A 87 8.56 -6.78 -15.16
N ILE A 88 9.48 -6.74 -14.19
CA ILE A 88 9.13 -6.82 -12.76
C ILE A 88 8.20 -5.67 -12.37
N GLU A 89 8.54 -4.44 -12.74
CA GLU A 89 7.71 -3.26 -12.43
C GLU A 89 6.35 -3.29 -13.14
N LEU A 90 6.26 -3.91 -14.32
CA LEU A 90 5.01 -4.16 -15.03
C LEU A 90 4.16 -5.31 -14.45
N GLY A 91 4.67 -6.06 -13.48
CA GLY A 91 4.00 -7.24 -12.94
C GLY A 91 4.05 -8.48 -13.87
N ARG A 92 4.88 -8.46 -14.92
CA ARG A 92 5.05 -9.55 -15.90
C ARG A 92 6.18 -10.47 -15.46
N TYR A 93 5.99 -11.14 -14.33
CA TYR A 93 7.07 -11.84 -13.62
C TYR A 93 7.67 -13.02 -14.39
N ASP A 94 6.87 -13.78 -15.13
CA ASP A 94 7.37 -14.91 -15.93
C ASP A 94 8.34 -14.45 -17.03
N GLU A 95 7.94 -13.42 -17.78
CA GLU A 95 8.80 -12.86 -18.83
C GLU A 95 10.03 -12.15 -18.25
N ALA A 96 9.91 -11.56 -17.05
CA ALA A 96 11.07 -11.02 -16.34
C ALA A 96 12.09 -12.11 -15.99
N ILE A 97 11.62 -13.26 -15.51
CA ILE A 97 12.47 -14.41 -15.20
C ILE A 97 13.17 -14.90 -16.48
N ASP A 98 12.44 -15.06 -17.58
CA ASP A 98 13.03 -15.50 -18.85
C ASP A 98 14.15 -14.55 -19.34
N ALA A 99 13.92 -13.23 -19.25
CA ALA A 99 14.92 -12.23 -19.61
C ALA A 99 16.16 -12.29 -18.69
N LEU A 100 15.96 -12.39 -17.37
CA LEU A 100 17.05 -12.49 -16.41
C LEU A 100 17.84 -13.80 -16.53
N LEU A 101 17.20 -14.89 -16.93
CA LEU A 101 17.89 -16.15 -17.23
C LEU A 101 18.83 -16.02 -18.44
N GLN A 102 18.51 -15.17 -19.43
CA GLN A 102 19.46 -14.85 -20.51
C GLN A 102 20.72 -14.18 -19.97
N CYS A 103 20.61 -13.32 -18.96
CA CYS A 103 21.79 -12.74 -18.30
C CYS A 103 22.68 -13.83 -17.69
N LEU A 104 22.10 -14.85 -17.06
CA LEU A 104 22.86 -15.97 -16.49
C LEU A 104 23.52 -16.87 -17.56
N THR A 105 23.08 -16.84 -18.82
CA THR A 105 23.81 -17.50 -19.91
C THR A 105 25.10 -16.77 -20.29
N LEU A 106 25.17 -15.47 -20.02
CA LEU A 106 26.30 -14.60 -20.35
C LEU A 106 27.26 -14.46 -19.15
N ASP A 107 26.70 -14.33 -17.94
CA ASP A 107 27.44 -14.35 -16.67
C ASP A 107 26.64 -15.13 -15.63
N ALA A 108 27.06 -16.37 -15.38
CA ALA A 108 26.32 -17.35 -14.59
C ALA A 108 26.26 -17.03 -13.08
N ASP A 109 27.16 -16.18 -12.58
CA ASP A 109 27.30 -15.92 -11.14
C ASP A 109 27.01 -14.45 -10.79
N ASP A 110 26.39 -13.67 -11.69
CA ASP A 110 26.12 -12.26 -11.42
C ASP A 110 25.15 -12.09 -10.23
N PRO A 111 25.58 -11.45 -9.13
CA PRO A 111 24.75 -11.30 -7.95
C PRO A 111 23.53 -10.40 -8.17
N ALA A 112 23.61 -9.40 -9.06
CA ALA A 112 22.50 -8.49 -9.30
C ALA A 112 21.38 -9.23 -10.03
N VAL A 113 21.71 -10.10 -11.00
CA VAL A 113 20.74 -10.97 -11.68
C VAL A 113 20.08 -11.91 -10.68
N HIS A 114 20.85 -12.56 -9.81
CA HIS A 114 20.28 -13.41 -8.76
C HIS A 114 19.36 -12.64 -7.80
N TYR A 115 19.71 -11.42 -7.42
CA TYR A 115 18.80 -10.58 -6.62
C TYR A 115 17.48 -10.31 -7.35
N GLN A 116 17.54 -9.93 -8.63
CA GLN A 116 16.36 -9.63 -9.43
C GLN A 116 15.49 -10.87 -9.68
N LEU A 117 16.10 -12.05 -9.93
CA LEU A 117 15.38 -13.32 -10.00
C LEU A 117 14.70 -13.64 -8.67
N GLY A 118 15.41 -13.46 -7.55
CA GLY A 118 14.85 -13.61 -6.21
C GLY A 118 13.63 -12.74 -5.98
N LEU A 119 13.70 -11.47 -6.39
CA LEU A 119 12.59 -10.53 -6.32
C LEU A 119 11.41 -10.93 -7.24
N ALA A 120 11.69 -11.32 -8.48
CA ALA A 120 10.67 -11.73 -9.45
C ALA A 120 9.91 -12.98 -8.96
N HIS A 121 10.63 -14.01 -8.51
CA HIS A 121 10.02 -15.22 -7.93
C HIS A 121 9.19 -14.90 -6.68
N PHE A 122 9.69 -14.05 -5.78
CA PHE A 122 8.92 -13.63 -4.62
C PHE A 122 7.63 -12.90 -5.00
N LEU A 123 7.67 -11.98 -5.97
CA LEU A 123 6.48 -11.25 -6.43
C LEU A 123 5.48 -12.16 -7.16
N LYS A 124 5.98 -13.18 -7.87
CA LYS A 124 5.18 -14.25 -8.47
C LYS A 124 4.53 -15.18 -7.42
N GLY A 125 5.08 -15.24 -6.21
CA GLY A 125 4.62 -16.11 -5.11
C GLY A 125 5.37 -17.45 -5.01
N ASP A 126 6.49 -17.60 -5.70
CA ASP A 126 7.38 -18.75 -5.60
C ASP A 126 8.48 -18.48 -4.57
N ASP A 127 8.12 -18.59 -3.28
CA ASP A 127 9.01 -18.24 -2.17
C ASP A 127 10.23 -19.19 -2.08
N TYR A 128 10.14 -20.43 -2.57
CA TYR A 128 11.26 -21.37 -2.57
C TYR A 128 12.32 -21.00 -3.63
N ALA A 129 11.90 -20.72 -4.86
CA ALA A 129 12.83 -20.25 -5.90
C ALA A 129 13.42 -18.87 -5.54
N ALA A 130 12.64 -18.01 -4.90
CA ALA A 130 13.13 -16.74 -4.38
C ALA A 130 14.27 -16.95 -3.37
N LEU A 131 14.07 -17.84 -2.38
CA LEU A 131 15.10 -18.17 -1.38
C LEU A 131 16.38 -18.73 -2.02
N TYR A 132 16.27 -19.58 -3.05
CA TYR A 132 17.45 -20.12 -3.75
C TYR A 132 18.35 -19.00 -4.29
N HIS A 133 17.81 -18.07 -5.08
CA HIS A 133 18.59 -16.99 -5.67
C HIS A 133 19.08 -15.97 -4.63
N LEU A 134 18.27 -15.69 -3.60
CA LEU A 134 18.66 -14.78 -2.53
C LEU A 134 19.79 -15.34 -1.66
N GLN A 135 19.86 -16.67 -1.50
CA GLN A 135 20.97 -17.31 -0.79
C GLN A 135 22.30 -17.12 -1.53
N ILE A 136 22.31 -17.21 -2.87
CA ILE A 136 23.50 -16.94 -3.69
C ILE A 136 23.93 -15.49 -3.51
N THR A 137 23.00 -14.55 -3.67
CA THR A 137 23.26 -13.11 -3.51
C THR A 137 23.80 -12.78 -2.10
N ARG A 138 23.24 -13.40 -1.06
CA ARG A 138 23.66 -13.23 0.34
C ARG A 138 25.11 -13.67 0.58
N GLN A 139 25.61 -14.67 -0.12
CA GLN A 139 27.02 -15.09 0.01
C GLN A 139 27.97 -13.98 -0.44
N ARG A 140 27.59 -13.23 -1.48
CA ARG A 140 28.40 -12.12 -2.00
C ARG A 140 28.24 -10.84 -1.19
N TYR A 141 27.01 -10.55 -0.73
CA TYR A 141 26.67 -9.35 0.03
C TYR A 141 26.01 -9.71 1.37
N PRO A 142 26.78 -10.24 2.34
CA PRO A 142 26.23 -10.75 3.61
C PRO A 142 25.63 -9.66 4.51
N ASN A 143 25.95 -8.40 4.23
CA ASN A 143 25.54 -7.25 5.04
C ASN A 143 24.49 -6.37 4.34
N ASP A 144 23.86 -6.84 3.26
CA ASP A 144 22.80 -6.07 2.58
C ASP A 144 21.45 -6.30 3.27
N SER A 145 20.87 -5.25 3.84
CA SER A 145 19.59 -5.35 4.55
C SER A 145 18.42 -5.73 3.64
N SER A 146 18.45 -5.36 2.36
CA SER A 146 17.37 -5.62 1.40
C SER A 146 17.26 -7.11 1.11
N ILE A 147 18.40 -7.79 0.95
CA ILE A 147 18.46 -9.25 0.77
C ILE A 147 17.85 -9.97 1.98
N HIS A 148 18.31 -9.62 3.18
CA HIS A 148 17.79 -10.23 4.42
C HIS A 148 16.31 -9.92 4.65
N THR A 149 15.85 -8.72 4.27
CA THR A 149 14.43 -8.35 4.32
C THR A 149 13.60 -9.26 3.42
N LEU A 150 14.06 -9.49 2.19
CA LEU A 150 13.33 -10.33 1.23
C LEU A 150 13.33 -11.80 1.67
N ILE A 151 14.45 -12.33 2.15
CA ILE A 151 14.54 -13.68 2.76
C ILE A 151 13.55 -13.82 3.92
N GLY A 152 13.53 -12.85 4.84
CA GLY A 152 12.62 -12.85 5.98
C GLY A 152 11.14 -12.85 5.55
N ARG A 153 10.81 -12.12 4.49
CA ARG A 153 9.45 -12.11 3.91
C ARG A 153 9.07 -13.43 3.22
N CYS A 154 10.01 -14.09 2.54
CA CYS A 154 9.79 -15.44 2.00
C CYS A 154 9.46 -16.42 3.13
N HIS A 155 10.28 -16.46 4.19
CA HIS A 155 10.05 -17.34 5.33
C HIS A 155 8.74 -17.02 6.05
N LEU A 156 8.35 -15.74 6.16
CA LEU A 156 7.05 -15.35 6.72
C LEU A 156 5.88 -15.95 5.92
N ARG A 157 5.92 -15.89 4.58
CA ARG A 157 4.88 -16.49 3.72
C ARG A 157 4.84 -18.01 3.79
N LEU A 158 6.01 -18.62 3.97
CA LEU A 158 6.15 -20.07 4.15
C LEU A 158 5.74 -20.55 5.55
N GLY A 159 5.46 -19.64 6.49
CA GLY A 159 5.16 -19.99 7.89
C GLY A 159 6.39 -20.39 8.72
N ALA A 160 7.60 -20.21 8.18
CA ALA A 160 8.87 -20.49 8.86
C ALA A 160 9.26 -19.31 9.77
N TYR A 161 8.50 -19.10 10.84
CA TYR A 161 8.58 -17.88 11.65
C TYR A 161 9.92 -17.64 12.34
N ASP A 162 10.62 -18.70 12.76
CA ASP A 162 11.95 -18.60 13.38
C ASP A 162 13.01 -18.10 12.39
N ASP A 163 13.00 -18.65 11.17
CA ASP A 163 13.89 -18.23 10.09
C ASP A 163 13.54 -16.80 9.62
N ALA A 164 12.24 -16.48 9.56
CA ALA A 164 11.77 -15.13 9.21
C ALA A 164 12.27 -14.09 10.21
N GLU A 165 12.10 -14.34 11.50
CA GLU A 165 12.55 -13.45 12.57
C GLU A 165 14.07 -13.27 12.55
N MET A 166 14.83 -14.36 12.41
CA MET A 166 16.29 -14.32 12.32
C MET A 166 16.77 -13.47 11.14
N ALA A 167 16.19 -13.66 9.95
CA ALA A 167 16.53 -12.89 8.76
C ALA A 167 16.15 -11.40 8.92
N LEU A 168 14.96 -11.10 9.45
CA LEU A 168 14.50 -9.72 9.65
C LEU A 168 15.33 -8.97 10.71
N HIS A 169 15.74 -9.63 11.81
CA HIS A 169 16.66 -9.02 12.76
C HIS A 169 18.05 -8.78 12.18
N THR A 170 18.51 -9.66 11.29
CA THR A 170 19.74 -9.44 10.54
C THR A 170 19.59 -8.24 9.60
N ALA A 171 18.44 -8.09 8.94
CA ALA A 171 18.13 -6.93 8.12
C ALA A 171 18.12 -5.63 8.96
N LEU A 172 17.52 -5.63 10.15
CA LEU A 172 17.52 -4.48 11.07
C LEU A 172 18.93 -4.06 11.48
N ARG A 173 19.84 -5.03 11.67
CA ARG A 173 21.24 -4.75 12.02
C ARG A 173 21.97 -3.96 10.95
N TYR A 174 21.67 -4.21 9.68
CA TYR A 174 22.34 -3.59 8.54
C TYR A 174 21.56 -2.44 7.90
N ALA A 175 20.32 -2.20 8.30
CA ALA A 175 19.49 -1.13 7.78
C ALA A 175 20.04 0.25 8.19
N LEU A 176 20.47 1.03 7.20
CA LEU A 176 21.09 2.34 7.40
C LEU A 176 20.08 3.48 7.53
N ARG A 177 18.90 3.36 6.89
CA ARG A 177 17.88 4.41 6.86
C ARG A 177 16.74 4.08 7.81
N ASP A 178 16.24 5.09 8.52
CA ASP A 178 15.11 4.91 9.45
C ASP A 178 13.86 4.40 8.75
N ILE A 179 13.61 4.83 7.51
CA ILE A 179 12.47 4.33 6.73
C ILE A 179 12.55 2.82 6.46
N ASP A 180 13.75 2.29 6.22
CA ASP A 180 13.95 0.86 6.00
C ASP A 180 13.80 0.10 7.31
N ARG A 181 14.35 0.62 8.41
CA ARG A 181 14.18 0.06 9.76
C ARG A 181 12.70 -0.03 10.14
N LEU A 182 11.92 1.02 9.89
CA LEU A 182 10.48 1.04 10.13
C LEU A 182 9.76 -0.04 9.31
N ARG A 183 10.07 -0.17 8.01
CA ARG A 183 9.48 -1.21 7.14
C ARG A 183 9.83 -2.62 7.60
N ILE A 184 11.07 -2.85 8.00
CA ILE A 184 11.50 -4.17 8.52
C ILE A 184 10.82 -4.48 9.85
N MET A 185 10.69 -3.48 10.74
CA MET A 185 9.99 -3.64 12.02
C MET A 185 8.53 -4.05 11.81
N MET A 186 7.86 -3.54 10.77
CA MET A 186 6.50 -3.98 10.42
C MET A 186 6.44 -5.49 10.12
N TYR A 187 7.45 -6.05 9.45
CA TYR A 187 7.53 -7.49 9.20
C TYR A 187 7.83 -8.29 10.46
N VAL A 188 8.72 -7.79 11.34
CA VAL A 188 8.99 -8.44 12.64
C VAL A 188 7.70 -8.51 13.47
N GLN A 189 6.94 -7.42 13.52
CA GLN A 189 5.63 -7.39 14.18
C GLN A 189 4.63 -8.33 13.50
N ALA A 190 4.65 -8.45 12.17
CA ALA A 190 3.82 -9.41 11.47
C ALA A 190 4.15 -10.85 11.87
N VAL A 191 5.43 -11.23 11.95
CA VAL A 191 5.86 -12.56 12.43
C VAL A 191 5.27 -12.86 13.84
N ALA A 192 5.36 -11.90 14.77
CA ALA A 192 4.79 -12.06 16.10
C ALA A 192 3.27 -12.31 16.06
N ARG A 193 2.53 -11.58 15.21
CA ARG A 193 1.09 -11.73 15.04
C ARG A 193 0.71 -13.07 14.40
N TYR A 194 1.48 -13.52 13.41
CA TYR A 194 1.29 -14.82 12.79
C TYR A 194 1.53 -15.97 13.78
N ARG A 195 2.52 -15.85 14.67
CA ARG A 195 2.74 -16.82 15.75
C ARG A 195 1.58 -16.84 16.75
N GLU A 196 1.03 -15.67 17.08
CA GLU A 196 -0.09 -15.55 18.01
C GLU A 196 -1.39 -16.15 17.46
N ILE A 197 -1.67 -15.97 16.16
CA ILE A 197 -2.84 -16.59 15.50
C ILE A 197 -2.62 -18.09 15.22
N GLY A 198 -1.43 -18.47 14.76
CA GLY A 198 -1.19 -19.77 14.14
C GLY A 198 -1.72 -19.80 12.70
N VAL A 199 -2.83 -20.50 12.49
CA VAL A 199 -3.42 -20.66 11.14
C VAL A 199 -4.46 -19.58 10.89
N VAL A 200 -4.34 -18.85 9.78
CA VAL A 200 -5.27 -17.80 9.38
C VAL A 200 -6.46 -18.42 8.64
N HIS A 201 -7.67 -18.23 9.16
CA HIS A 201 -8.92 -18.79 8.63
C HIS A 201 -9.89 -17.74 8.06
N SER A 202 -9.71 -16.47 8.43
CA SER A 202 -10.63 -15.38 8.09
C SER A 202 -9.91 -14.12 7.59
N ILE A 203 -10.67 -13.25 6.92
CA ILE A 203 -10.15 -11.94 6.49
C ILE A 203 -9.74 -11.07 7.70
N ARG A 204 -10.46 -11.18 8.83
CA ARG A 204 -10.12 -10.50 10.09
C ARG A 204 -8.73 -10.90 10.59
N GLU A 205 -8.48 -12.20 10.66
CA GLU A 205 -7.17 -12.73 11.11
C GLU A 205 -6.06 -12.32 10.15
N ARG A 206 -6.33 -12.28 8.84
CA ARG A 206 -5.38 -11.79 7.86
C ARG A 206 -5.04 -10.32 8.08
N PHE A 207 -6.03 -9.43 8.26
CA PHE A 207 -5.78 -8.02 8.56
C PHE A 207 -4.98 -7.81 9.83
N TYR A 208 -5.28 -8.61 10.86
CA TYR A 208 -4.49 -8.59 12.08
C TYR A 208 -3.06 -9.06 11.79
N ALA A 209 -2.86 -10.24 11.21
CA ALA A 209 -1.54 -10.81 10.96
C ALA A 209 -0.65 -9.87 10.12
N ASP A 210 -1.17 -9.42 8.98
CA ASP A 210 -0.44 -8.59 8.02
C ASP A 210 -0.18 -7.18 8.54
N HIS A 211 -1.19 -6.54 9.13
CA HIS A 211 -1.17 -5.09 9.37
C HIS A 211 -1.31 -4.67 10.83
N GLY A 212 -1.70 -5.59 11.72
CA GLY A 212 -2.09 -5.26 13.10
C GLY A 212 -3.36 -4.42 13.16
N ALA A 213 -4.18 -4.48 12.11
CA ALA A 213 -5.43 -3.76 12.01
C ALA A 213 -6.57 -4.56 12.65
N ALA A 214 -7.49 -3.87 13.31
CA ALA A 214 -8.67 -4.49 13.89
C ALA A 214 -9.86 -4.39 12.93
N TYR A 215 -10.46 -5.53 12.64
CA TYR A 215 -11.66 -5.64 11.81
C TYR A 215 -12.90 -5.77 12.71
N LEU A 216 -13.81 -4.81 12.59
CA LEU A 216 -14.97 -4.66 13.48
C LEU A 216 -16.23 -5.34 12.93
N GLY A 217 -16.36 -5.48 11.62
CA GLY A 217 -17.53 -6.04 10.94
C GLY A 217 -18.78 -5.15 11.01
N SER A 218 -19.88 -5.67 10.47
CA SER A 218 -21.22 -5.06 10.46
C SER A 218 -22.28 -6.01 11.06
N THR A 219 -23.57 -5.80 10.77
CA THR A 219 -24.62 -6.77 11.15
C THR A 219 -24.53 -8.08 10.37
N HIS A 220 -23.86 -8.07 9.21
CA HIS A 220 -23.74 -9.20 8.29
C HIS A 220 -22.55 -10.12 8.57
N ASP A 221 -21.74 -9.80 9.59
CA ASP A 221 -20.50 -10.51 9.89
C ASP A 221 -20.36 -10.70 11.41
N ASP A 222 -20.47 -11.95 11.83
CA ASP A 222 -20.29 -12.41 13.21
C ASP A 222 -18.82 -12.66 13.56
N GLY A 223 -17.92 -12.50 12.58
CA GLY A 223 -16.49 -12.66 12.74
C GLY A 223 -16.00 -14.11 12.86
N ARG A 224 -16.79 -15.13 12.46
CA ARG A 224 -16.36 -16.54 12.49
C ARG A 224 -16.15 -17.16 11.11
N SER A 225 -16.89 -16.72 10.10
CA SER A 225 -16.82 -17.26 8.74
C SER A 225 -16.95 -16.15 7.69
N SER A 226 -16.10 -15.14 7.80
CA SER A 226 -16.20 -13.92 6.99
C SER A 226 -15.49 -14.09 5.66
N HIS A 227 -16.24 -13.88 4.57
CA HIS A 227 -15.69 -13.71 3.23
C HIS A 227 -15.57 -12.21 2.92
N GLU A 228 -14.67 -11.86 2.01
CA GLU A 228 -14.58 -10.49 1.48
C GLU A 228 -15.88 -10.15 0.73
N PHE A 229 -16.54 -9.05 1.09
CA PHE A 229 -17.78 -8.64 0.44
C PHE A 229 -17.50 -8.12 -0.98
N ALA A 230 -18.40 -8.40 -1.91
CA ALA A 230 -18.49 -7.70 -3.19
C ALA A 230 -19.70 -6.77 -3.10
N ASP A 231 -19.55 -5.52 -3.56
CA ASP A 231 -20.61 -4.50 -3.56
C ASP A 231 -21.37 -4.36 -2.22
N PHE A 232 -20.73 -3.72 -1.24
CA PHE A 232 -21.29 -3.56 0.10
C PHE A 232 -21.90 -2.18 0.35
N HIS A 233 -23.23 -2.13 0.44
CA HIS A 233 -23.96 -0.90 0.76
C HIS A 233 -24.43 -0.93 2.22
N PHE A 234 -23.80 -0.11 3.06
CA PHE A 234 -24.14 -0.01 4.48
C PHE A 234 -25.58 0.46 4.68
N THR A 235 -26.27 -0.17 5.64
CA THR A 235 -27.50 0.37 6.23
C THR A 235 -27.20 1.14 7.53
N TYR A 236 -28.15 1.95 8.02
CA TYR A 236 -27.97 2.60 9.34
C TYR A 236 -27.73 1.59 10.49
N PRO A 237 -28.44 0.44 10.56
CA PRO A 237 -28.10 -0.62 11.52
C PRO A 237 -26.69 -1.16 11.41
N ASP A 238 -26.17 -1.38 10.19
CA ASP A 238 -24.79 -1.83 9.98
C ASP A 238 -23.79 -0.87 10.61
N ILE A 239 -23.93 0.41 10.29
CA ILE A 239 -23.07 1.47 10.79
C ILE A 239 -23.15 1.52 12.31
N ALA A 240 -24.36 1.56 12.86
CA ALA A 240 -24.59 1.64 14.30
C ALA A 240 -23.92 0.48 15.07
N VAL A 241 -24.03 -0.77 14.57
CA VAL A 241 -23.35 -1.92 15.18
C VAL A 241 -21.83 -1.77 15.11
N THR A 242 -21.27 -1.37 13.96
CA THR A 242 -19.82 -1.13 13.83
C THR A 242 -19.33 -0.06 14.81
N LEU A 243 -20.06 1.04 14.97
CA LEU A 243 -19.71 2.12 15.90
C LEU A 243 -19.76 1.67 17.36
N TYR A 244 -20.77 0.88 17.74
CA TYR A 244 -20.84 0.30 19.08
C TYR A 244 -19.67 -0.65 19.36
N ARG A 245 -19.25 -1.44 18.37
CA ARG A 245 -18.07 -2.33 18.51
C ARG A 245 -16.78 -1.52 18.70
N LEU A 246 -16.59 -0.45 17.92
CA LEU A 246 -15.44 0.46 18.06
C LEU A 246 -15.39 1.07 19.46
N THR A 247 -16.51 1.62 19.93
CA THR A 247 -16.56 2.34 21.21
C THR A 247 -16.38 1.41 22.40
N ARG A 248 -16.90 0.17 22.33
CA ARG A 248 -16.60 -0.86 23.33
C ARG A 248 -15.13 -1.25 23.34
N LEU A 249 -14.51 -1.42 22.17
CA LEU A 249 -13.08 -1.69 22.07
C LEU A 249 -12.25 -0.56 22.68
N ALA A 250 -12.58 0.70 22.36
CA ALA A 250 -11.90 1.87 22.89
C ALA A 250 -12.00 1.96 24.42
N ARG A 251 -13.19 1.75 24.98
CA ARG A 251 -13.42 1.75 26.43
C ARG A 251 -12.70 0.59 27.13
N TRP A 252 -12.74 -0.59 26.53
CA TRP A 252 -12.11 -1.80 27.09
C TRP A 252 -10.58 -1.68 27.12
N GLN A 253 -9.99 -1.12 26.07
CA GLN A 253 -8.54 -0.86 25.98
C GLN A 253 -8.10 0.46 26.64
N HIS A 254 -9.02 1.17 27.31
CA HIS A 254 -8.75 2.44 27.99
C HIS A 254 -8.10 3.52 27.10
N TRP A 255 -8.55 3.63 25.85
CA TRP A 255 -8.01 4.64 24.92
C TRP A 255 -8.27 6.06 25.43
N ARG A 256 -7.30 6.93 25.22
CA ARG A 256 -7.30 8.34 25.62
C ARG A 256 -7.48 9.26 24.41
N LEU A 257 -8.49 8.97 23.58
CA LEU A 257 -8.82 9.81 22.43
C LEU A 257 -9.30 11.19 22.91
N SER A 258 -8.80 12.27 22.30
CA SER A 258 -9.19 13.64 22.65
C SER A 258 -10.23 14.24 21.69
N CYS A 259 -10.31 13.72 20.47
CA CYS A 259 -11.25 14.20 19.45
C CYS A 259 -11.49 13.16 18.35
N VAL A 260 -12.59 13.37 17.60
CA VAL A 260 -12.87 12.69 16.34
C VAL A 260 -12.70 13.69 15.19
N VAL A 261 -12.05 13.28 14.10
CA VAL A 261 -11.75 14.13 12.95
C VAL A 261 -12.29 13.49 11.67
N PRO A 262 -13.34 14.04 11.04
CA PRO A 262 -13.77 13.59 9.71
C PRO A 262 -12.75 14.06 8.66
N LEU A 263 -12.33 13.16 7.78
CA LEU A 263 -11.39 13.50 6.70
C LEU A 263 -12.08 14.10 5.45
N ASP A 264 -13.41 13.99 5.35
CA ASP A 264 -14.22 14.64 4.32
C ASP A 264 -15.64 15.01 4.81
N ARG A 265 -16.37 15.82 4.04
CA ARG A 265 -17.75 16.23 4.39
C ARG A 265 -18.74 15.06 4.42
N LEU A 266 -18.51 14.03 3.61
CA LEU A 266 -19.39 12.86 3.56
C LEU A 266 -19.34 12.07 4.88
N THR A 267 -18.21 12.14 5.57
CA THR A 267 -17.93 11.46 6.85
C THR A 267 -18.50 12.19 8.07
N GLU A 268 -18.95 13.45 7.94
CA GLU A 268 -19.46 14.28 9.04
C GLU A 268 -20.51 13.57 9.93
N PRO A 269 -21.54 12.90 9.39
CA PRO A 269 -22.56 12.26 10.24
C PRO A 269 -21.99 11.11 11.07
N LEU A 270 -21.03 10.36 10.50
CA LEU A 270 -20.34 9.25 11.15
C LEU A 270 -19.45 9.75 12.29
N ALA A 271 -18.65 10.80 12.03
CA ALA A 271 -17.76 11.39 13.01
C ALA A 271 -18.53 11.97 14.21
N ARG A 272 -19.65 12.65 13.95
CA ARG A 272 -20.52 13.19 15.00
C ARG A 272 -21.15 12.10 15.87
N ALA A 273 -21.60 10.99 15.27
CA ALA A 273 -22.14 9.87 16.03
C ALA A 273 -21.08 9.19 16.90
N LEU A 274 -19.85 9.01 16.38
CA LEU A 274 -18.71 8.50 17.16
C LEU A 274 -18.33 9.43 18.32
N ALA A 275 -18.22 10.73 18.05
CA ALA A 275 -17.93 11.75 19.05
C ALA A 275 -18.95 11.74 20.20
N MET A 276 -20.24 11.61 19.87
CA MET A 276 -21.32 11.47 20.84
C MET A 276 -21.18 10.22 21.70
N LEU A 277 -20.84 9.05 21.12
CA LEU A 277 -20.66 7.80 21.88
C LEU A 277 -19.40 7.81 22.77
N LEU A 278 -18.34 8.46 22.30
CA LEU A 278 -17.07 8.56 23.01
C LEU A 278 -17.03 9.71 24.02
N GLU A 279 -18.02 10.61 23.99
CA GLU A 279 -18.10 11.81 24.83
C GLU A 279 -16.91 12.76 24.63
N ILE A 280 -16.48 12.91 23.37
CA ILE A 280 -15.35 13.77 22.96
C ILE A 280 -15.77 14.69 21.80
N PRO A 281 -15.10 15.84 21.58
CA PRO A 281 -15.48 16.76 20.51
C PRO A 281 -15.13 16.24 19.11
N VAL A 282 -15.83 16.77 18.11
CA VAL A 282 -15.40 16.73 16.71
C VAL A 282 -14.48 17.92 16.44
N ARG A 283 -13.34 17.70 15.77
CA ARG A 283 -12.42 18.76 15.31
C ARG A 283 -12.21 18.67 13.81
N ARG A 284 -11.86 19.79 13.18
CA ARG A 284 -11.33 19.79 11.82
C ARG A 284 -9.84 19.45 11.85
N PRO A 285 -9.26 18.91 10.75
CA PRO A 285 -7.83 18.65 10.67
C PRO A 285 -6.95 19.87 11.00
N GLU A 286 -7.40 21.07 10.62
CA GLU A 286 -6.72 22.35 10.88
C GLU A 286 -6.75 22.80 12.36
N ASP A 287 -7.65 22.24 13.16
CA ASP A 287 -7.83 22.58 14.58
C ASP A 287 -7.13 21.61 15.54
N LEU A 288 -6.35 20.66 14.99
CA LEU A 288 -5.62 19.64 15.75
C LEU A 288 -4.40 20.25 16.46
N ARG A 289 -4.21 19.84 17.72
CA ARG A 289 -3.09 20.28 18.57
C ARG A 289 -2.09 19.15 18.75
N ALA A 290 -0.84 19.47 19.05
CA ALA A 290 0.22 18.47 19.20
C ALA A 290 -0.02 17.48 20.37
N ASP A 291 -0.78 17.91 21.39
CA ASP A 291 -1.16 17.11 22.56
C ASP A 291 -2.44 16.28 22.34
N ASP A 292 -3.12 16.43 21.20
CA ASP A 292 -4.28 15.63 20.88
C ASP A 292 -3.91 14.14 20.63
N VAL A 293 -4.85 13.24 20.88
CA VAL A 293 -4.83 11.88 20.35
C VAL A 293 -6.08 11.72 19.50
N ALA A 294 -5.91 11.89 18.19
CA ALA A 294 -7.02 12.02 17.27
C ALA A 294 -7.52 10.67 16.77
N LEU A 295 -8.84 10.52 16.64
CA LEU A 295 -9.46 9.46 15.83
C LEU A 295 -9.80 10.05 14.45
N LEU A 296 -8.96 9.76 13.45
CA LEU A 296 -9.21 10.15 12.07
C LEU A 296 -10.21 9.17 11.44
N VAL A 297 -11.30 9.69 10.88
CA VAL A 297 -12.41 8.87 10.39
C VAL A 297 -12.64 9.10 8.90
N LEU A 298 -12.88 7.99 8.20
CA LEU A 298 -13.40 7.92 6.84
C LEU A 298 -14.64 7.05 6.81
N ALA A 299 -15.71 7.52 6.19
CA ALA A 299 -16.90 6.70 6.01
C ALA A 299 -16.69 5.62 4.94
N VAL A 300 -16.27 6.02 3.74
CA VAL A 300 -15.92 5.07 2.68
C VAL A 300 -14.56 5.42 2.13
N GLY A 301 -13.66 4.47 2.23
CA GLY A 301 -12.34 4.55 1.68
C GLY A 301 -12.33 4.22 0.19
N HIS A 302 -12.53 5.22 -0.66
CA HIS A 302 -12.42 5.09 -2.13
C HIS A 302 -10.97 5.22 -2.63
N GLN A 303 -10.16 6.06 -1.98
CA GLN A 303 -8.75 6.27 -2.32
C GLN A 303 -7.88 6.41 -1.07
N ALA A 304 -6.76 5.71 -1.05
CA ALA A 304 -5.85 5.68 0.10
C ALA A 304 -5.11 7.01 0.35
N GLU A 305 -4.99 7.85 -0.69
CA GLU A 305 -4.19 9.08 -0.64
C GLU A 305 -4.72 10.09 0.38
N LEU A 306 -6.03 10.17 0.59
CA LEU A 306 -6.60 11.07 1.60
C LEU A 306 -6.15 10.68 3.01
N LEU A 307 -6.16 9.38 3.33
CA LEU A 307 -5.69 8.86 4.60
C LEU A 307 -4.18 9.08 4.78
N LYS A 308 -3.41 8.79 3.72
CA LYS A 308 -1.96 8.96 3.71
C LYS A 308 -1.58 10.42 3.96
N LEU A 309 -2.18 11.35 3.22
CA LEU A 309 -1.95 12.79 3.37
C LEU A 309 -2.34 13.29 4.77
N ALA A 310 -3.45 12.81 5.32
CA ALA A 310 -3.89 13.16 6.66
C ALA A 310 -2.87 12.70 7.72
N LEU A 311 -2.34 11.47 7.59
CA LEU A 311 -1.31 10.96 8.49
C LEU A 311 0.01 11.72 8.38
N GLU A 312 0.44 12.07 7.18
CA GLU A 312 1.67 12.84 6.94
C GLU A 312 1.60 14.28 7.50
N ARG A 313 0.39 14.84 7.58
CA ARG A 313 0.16 16.22 8.04
C ARG A 313 -0.32 16.33 9.49
N ALA A 314 -0.67 15.21 10.13
CA ALA A 314 -1.18 15.23 11.49
C ALA A 314 -0.10 15.72 12.46
N PRO A 315 -0.35 16.76 13.28
CA PRO A 315 0.62 17.27 14.24
C PRO A 315 0.70 16.40 15.51
N CYS A 316 -0.08 15.34 15.59
CA CYS A 316 -0.33 14.57 16.80
C CYS A 316 -0.46 13.07 16.50
N PRO A 317 -0.35 12.19 17.51
CA PRO A 317 -0.69 10.79 17.36
C PRO A 317 -2.13 10.61 16.85
N ALA A 318 -2.29 9.70 15.89
CA ALA A 318 -3.57 9.42 15.27
C ALA A 318 -3.86 7.91 15.25
N VAL A 319 -5.11 7.58 15.58
CA VAL A 319 -5.74 6.29 15.29
C VAL A 319 -6.65 6.50 14.09
N THR A 320 -6.60 5.58 13.13
CA THR A 320 -7.35 5.71 11.88
C THR A 320 -8.48 4.70 11.79
N PHE A 321 -9.68 5.16 11.46
CA PHE A 321 -10.85 4.31 11.26
C PHE A 321 -11.46 4.54 9.88
N CYS A 322 -11.65 3.45 9.14
CA CYS A 322 -12.43 3.44 7.92
C CYS A 322 -13.64 2.53 8.09
N LEU A 323 -14.85 3.05 7.90
CA LEU A 323 -16.07 2.24 8.01
C LEU A 323 -16.16 1.22 6.87
N GLY A 324 -15.91 1.62 5.62
CA GLY A 324 -15.82 0.71 4.46
C GLY A 324 -14.51 0.87 3.69
N LEU A 325 -13.69 -0.19 3.58
CA LEU A 325 -12.39 -0.17 2.91
C LEU A 325 -12.44 -0.86 1.54
N ASN A 326 -12.01 -0.17 0.48
CA ASN A 326 -12.17 -0.65 -0.90
C ASN A 326 -10.90 -0.56 -1.79
N TRP A 327 -9.73 -0.22 -1.24
CA TRP A 327 -8.52 0.03 -2.07
C TRP A 327 -7.36 -0.93 -1.83
N LEU A 328 -7.56 -2.05 -1.13
CA LEU A 328 -6.45 -2.91 -0.68
C LEU A 328 -5.59 -3.47 -1.83
N ARG A 329 -6.17 -3.64 -3.01
CA ARG A 329 -5.45 -4.10 -4.21
C ARG A 329 -4.56 -3.01 -4.82
N HIS A 330 -4.78 -1.75 -4.45
CA HIS A 330 -4.20 -0.58 -5.09
C HIS A 330 -3.34 0.26 -4.13
N SER A 331 -3.32 -0.06 -2.83
CA SER A 331 -2.48 0.64 -1.85
C SER A 331 -2.14 -0.23 -0.65
N ALA A 332 -0.90 -0.09 -0.17
CA ALA A 332 -0.43 -0.70 1.07
C ALA A 332 -0.82 0.10 2.33
N VAL A 333 -1.47 1.26 2.17
CA VAL A 333 -1.94 2.08 3.30
C VAL A 333 -3.23 1.47 3.82
N VAL A 334 -3.17 0.88 5.01
CA VAL A 334 -4.31 0.24 5.69
C VAL A 334 -4.61 1.03 6.97
N PRO A 335 -5.88 1.38 7.27
CA PRO A 335 -6.23 2.04 8.52
C PRO A 335 -6.04 1.10 9.71
N ASP A 336 -6.03 1.66 10.91
CA ASP A 336 -5.86 0.92 12.16
C ASP A 336 -7.10 0.10 12.51
N LEU A 337 -8.28 0.65 12.19
CA LEU A 337 -9.59 0.08 12.41
C LEU A 337 -10.36 0.03 11.08
N ILE A 338 -10.98 -1.10 10.79
CA ILE A 338 -11.81 -1.31 9.60
C ILE A 338 -13.19 -1.79 10.04
N GLY A 339 -14.25 -1.19 9.51
CA GLY A 339 -15.60 -1.73 9.64
C GLY A 339 -15.77 -2.97 8.77
N VAL A 340 -15.88 -2.77 7.46
CA VAL A 340 -15.99 -3.83 6.45
C VAL A 340 -14.97 -3.58 5.35
N ALA A 341 -14.44 -4.65 4.75
CA ALA A 341 -13.64 -4.59 3.53
C ALA A 341 -14.45 -5.15 2.35
N ALA A 342 -14.43 -4.44 1.22
CA ALA A 342 -15.12 -4.80 -0.01
C ALA A 342 -14.18 -4.71 -1.22
N ARG A 343 -14.45 -5.49 -2.27
CA ARG A 343 -13.63 -5.52 -3.51
C ARG A 343 -14.02 -4.53 -4.60
N ASP A 344 -15.26 -4.09 -4.61
CA ASP A 344 -15.85 -3.41 -5.77
C ASP A 344 -16.46 -2.08 -5.40
N THR A 345 -17.77 -2.01 -5.11
CA THR A 345 -18.38 -0.80 -4.58
C THR A 345 -18.57 -0.90 -3.08
N CYS A 346 -18.42 0.24 -2.41
CA CYS A 346 -18.83 0.39 -1.03
C CYS A 346 -19.49 1.75 -0.87
N SER A 347 -20.60 1.82 -0.15
CA SER A 347 -21.29 3.10 0.07
C SER A 347 -22.02 3.15 1.41
N ILE A 348 -22.34 4.37 1.83
CA ILE A 348 -23.16 4.65 3.01
C ILE A 348 -24.55 5.18 2.62
N PRO A 349 -25.58 5.09 3.50
CA PRO A 349 -26.97 5.37 3.14
C PRO A 349 -27.23 6.76 2.57
N TRP A 350 -26.50 7.78 3.04
CA TRP A 350 -26.69 9.19 2.65
C TRP A 350 -25.81 9.62 1.47
N GLU A 351 -24.89 8.78 1.01
CA GLU A 351 -23.97 9.12 -0.07
C GLU A 351 -24.66 9.37 -1.42
N PRO A 352 -25.64 8.57 -1.87
CA PRO A 352 -26.31 8.82 -3.15
C PRO A 352 -26.98 10.19 -3.21
N GLU A 353 -27.69 10.58 -2.15
CA GLU A 353 -28.36 11.88 -2.07
C GLU A 353 -27.35 13.03 -1.99
N PHE A 354 -26.32 12.89 -1.16
CA PHE A 354 -25.26 13.89 -1.05
C PHE A 354 -24.56 14.13 -2.40
N ARG A 355 -24.20 13.05 -3.11
CA ARG A 355 -23.61 13.13 -4.45
C ARG A 355 -24.56 13.78 -5.45
N ARG A 356 -25.85 13.43 -5.43
CA ARG A 356 -26.88 14.03 -6.27
C ARG A 356 -26.98 15.54 -6.03
N LEU A 357 -27.13 15.98 -4.78
CA LEU A 357 -27.21 17.40 -4.43
C LEU A 357 -25.97 18.18 -4.90
N ARG A 358 -24.78 17.63 -4.65
CA ARG A 358 -23.52 18.23 -5.09
C ARG A 358 -23.44 18.35 -6.62
N ALA A 359 -23.86 17.32 -7.36
CA ALA A 359 -23.85 17.33 -8.82
C ALA A 359 -24.80 18.39 -9.42
N HIS A 360 -25.87 18.73 -8.71
CA HIS A 360 -26.81 19.79 -9.13
C HIS A 360 -26.44 21.18 -8.61
N GLY A 361 -25.26 21.34 -7.98
CA GLY A 361 -24.82 22.63 -7.44
C GLY A 361 -25.69 23.13 -6.28
N ALA A 362 -26.26 22.21 -5.49
CA ALA A 362 -27.07 22.57 -4.33
C ALA A 362 -26.29 23.48 -3.35
N PRO A 363 -26.95 24.47 -2.73
CA PRO A 363 -26.32 25.35 -1.77
C PRO A 363 -25.91 24.61 -0.48
N ALA A 364 -25.01 25.22 0.30
CA ALA A 364 -24.36 24.59 1.46
C ALA A 364 -25.36 24.16 2.54
N ASP A 365 -26.43 24.93 2.76
CA ASP A 365 -27.52 24.63 3.68
C ASP A 365 -28.27 23.34 3.34
N GLN A 366 -28.49 23.05 2.05
CA GLN A 366 -29.12 21.79 1.61
C GLN A 366 -28.20 20.58 1.84
N LEU A 367 -26.90 20.73 1.57
CA LEU A 367 -25.92 19.70 1.86
C LEU A 367 -25.85 19.43 3.37
N ASP A 368 -25.79 20.49 4.17
CA ASP A 368 -25.76 20.39 5.63
C ASP A 368 -27.06 19.78 6.17
N HIS A 369 -28.21 20.08 5.57
CA HIS A 369 -29.49 19.45 5.91
C HIS A 369 -29.46 17.93 5.68
N CYS A 370 -28.98 17.48 4.51
CA CYS A 370 -28.84 16.06 4.19
C CYS A 370 -27.94 15.33 5.23
N LEU A 371 -26.78 15.92 5.56
CA LEU A 371 -25.85 15.35 6.54
C LEU A 371 -26.45 15.35 7.96
N ASN A 372 -27.19 16.40 8.34
CA ASN A 372 -27.89 16.47 9.62
C ASN A 372 -28.98 15.40 9.74
N GLN A 373 -29.76 15.18 8.68
CA GLN A 373 -30.76 14.11 8.65
C GLN A 373 -30.10 12.74 8.83
N ALA A 374 -28.99 12.48 8.11
CA ALA A 374 -28.25 11.24 8.24
C ALA A 374 -27.75 11.00 9.69
N PHE A 375 -27.22 12.05 10.34
CA PHE A 375 -26.82 11.98 11.74
C PHE A 375 -28.00 11.63 12.66
N HIS A 376 -29.15 12.31 12.50
CA HIS A 376 -30.33 12.04 13.33
C HIS A 376 -30.90 10.63 13.12
N HIS A 377 -30.93 10.13 11.88
CA HIS A 377 -31.32 8.75 11.60
C HIS A 377 -30.38 7.75 12.26
N LEU A 378 -29.07 7.99 12.19
CA LEU A 378 -28.08 7.13 12.83
C LEU A 378 -28.27 7.09 14.35
N VAL A 379 -28.44 8.25 15.00
CA VAL A 379 -28.71 8.34 16.44
C VAL A 379 -30.01 7.63 16.82
N ALA A 380 -31.08 7.80 16.05
CA ALA A 380 -32.35 7.14 16.31
C ALA A 380 -32.22 5.62 16.25
N VAL A 381 -31.55 5.08 15.22
CA VAL A 381 -31.29 3.64 15.12
C VAL A 381 -30.45 3.14 16.30
N MET A 382 -29.40 3.87 16.67
CA MET A 382 -28.54 3.50 17.79
C MET A 382 -29.27 3.42 19.13
N GLN A 383 -30.30 4.25 19.36
CA GLN A 383 -31.13 4.20 20.58
C GLN A 383 -32.06 2.99 20.62
N THR A 384 -32.37 2.39 19.47
CA THR A 384 -33.28 1.24 19.35
C THR A 384 -32.56 -0.11 19.35
N LEU A 385 -31.24 -0.13 19.19
CA LEU A 385 -30.47 -1.38 19.12
C LEU A 385 -30.41 -2.08 20.49
N SER A 386 -30.68 -3.38 20.50
CA SER A 386 -30.56 -4.19 21.70
C SER A 386 -29.10 -4.51 22.03
N PRO A 387 -28.76 -4.79 23.31
CA PRO A 387 -27.44 -5.26 23.70
C PRO A 387 -26.98 -6.53 22.96
N GLU A 388 -27.93 -7.36 22.51
CA GLU A 388 -27.69 -8.60 21.75
C GLU A 388 -27.22 -8.33 20.31
N ALA A 389 -27.70 -7.26 19.68
CA ALA A 389 -27.20 -6.81 18.37
C ALA A 389 -25.73 -6.33 18.44
N ILE A 390 -25.29 -5.90 19.63
CA ILE A 390 -23.91 -5.51 19.93
C ILE A 390 -23.11 -6.76 20.32
N ASN A 391 -22.95 -7.68 19.37
CA ASN A 391 -22.32 -8.99 19.57
C ASN A 391 -20.99 -8.89 20.37
N VAL A 392 -20.93 -9.60 21.50
CA VAL A 392 -19.81 -9.62 22.47
C VAL A 392 -18.57 -10.36 21.93
N GLN A 393 -18.75 -11.21 20.92
CA GLN A 393 -17.73 -12.16 20.45
C GLN A 393 -16.51 -11.50 19.76
N ASN A 394 -16.64 -10.28 19.22
CA ASN A 394 -15.48 -9.55 18.68
C ASN A 394 -14.50 -9.09 19.77
N LEU A 395 -14.96 -8.90 21.02
CA LEU A 395 -14.07 -8.48 22.11
C LEU A 395 -13.15 -9.62 22.57
N THR A 396 -13.60 -10.87 22.54
CA THR A 396 -12.75 -12.04 22.85
C THR A 396 -11.58 -12.20 21.87
N PHE A 397 -11.75 -11.81 20.60
CA PHE A 397 -10.65 -11.77 19.65
C PHE A 397 -9.58 -10.76 20.13
N PHE A 398 -9.97 -9.51 20.40
CA PHE A 398 -9.03 -8.47 20.85
C PHE A 398 -8.45 -8.69 22.26
N GLN A 399 -9.05 -9.57 23.06
CA GLN A 399 -8.48 -10.03 24.34
C GLN A 399 -7.28 -10.95 24.13
N THR A 400 -7.36 -11.80 23.11
CA THR A 400 -6.30 -12.77 22.80
C THR A 400 -5.15 -12.12 22.07
N PHE A 401 -5.43 -11.14 21.20
CA PHE A 401 -4.48 -10.56 20.26
C PHE A 401 -3.88 -9.23 20.74
N ARG A 402 -2.59 -9.23 21.07
CA ARG A 402 -1.91 -8.14 21.81
C ARG A 402 -1.14 -7.15 20.94
N HIS A 403 -0.84 -7.49 19.68
CA HIS A 403 0.06 -6.73 18.81
C HIS A 403 -0.68 -5.82 17.82
N LEU A 404 -1.74 -5.14 18.29
CA LEU A 404 -2.46 -4.14 17.50
C LEU A 404 -1.57 -2.91 17.24
N ARG A 405 -1.47 -2.50 15.97
CA ARG A 405 -0.51 -1.47 15.53
C ARG A 405 -0.75 -0.09 16.14
N PHE A 406 -1.98 0.20 16.53
CA PHE A 406 -2.41 1.51 16.98
C PHE A 406 -2.49 1.65 18.51
N LEU A 407 -2.29 0.55 19.24
CA LEU A 407 -2.60 0.49 20.67
C LEU A 407 -1.81 1.50 21.50
N GLU A 408 -0.52 1.68 21.20
CA GLU A 408 0.34 2.67 21.86
C GLU A 408 -0.14 4.11 21.62
N ARG A 409 -0.45 4.44 20.36
CA ARG A 409 -0.96 5.76 19.96
C ARG A 409 -2.26 6.08 20.69
N ALA A 410 -3.18 5.12 20.75
CA ALA A 410 -4.47 5.26 21.39
C ALA A 410 -4.38 5.41 22.92
N SER A 411 -3.32 4.89 23.54
CA SER A 411 -3.12 4.94 25.00
C SER A 411 -2.55 6.27 25.50
N GLY A 412 -2.18 7.19 24.60
CA GLY A 412 -1.51 8.45 24.95
C GLY A 412 -0.10 8.24 25.48
N ALA A 413 0.49 7.05 25.28
CA ALA A 413 1.91 6.85 25.46
C ALA A 413 2.61 7.51 24.27
N SER A 414 3.52 8.44 24.55
CA SER A 414 4.35 9.05 23.52
C SER A 414 5.17 7.95 22.85
N ALA A 415 4.82 7.63 21.60
CA ALA A 415 5.69 6.85 20.72
C ALA A 415 6.89 7.73 20.35
N VAL A 416 7.90 7.78 21.21
CA VAL A 416 9.26 8.08 20.78
C VAL A 416 9.96 6.74 20.60
N PRO A 417 10.62 6.50 19.45
CA PRO A 417 11.25 5.23 19.13
C PRO A 417 12.29 4.75 20.15
#